data_AF-A0A957ZN79-F1
#
_entry.id   AF-A0A957ZN79-F1
#
_cell.length_a   1.000
_cell.length_b   1.000
_cell.length_c   1.000
_cell.angle_alpha   90.00
_cell.angle_beta   90.00
_cell.angle_gamma   90.00
#
_symmetry.space_group_name_H-M   'P 1'
#
loop_
_entity.id
_entity.type
_entity.pdbx_description
1 polymer ?
#
loop_
_entity_poly.entity_id
_entity_poly.type
_entity_poly.pdbx_seq_one_letter_code
_entity_poly.pdbx_strand_id
1 'polypeptide(L)'
;MSINNRWLLALAMSSALLLPACGGAAPEPPPAPVEAAAESAAPTNTAAPVEAAVPTEAAPPTEVPTAVVAPTEGPTAAAAPAIPTEEPAAEVAATDVDWLTNEGQTEEGFAFLGNPDAPIVLQDYSDFL
;
A
#
# COMPACT_ATOMS: atom_id res chain seq x y z
N MET A 1 59.22 -28.16 45.50
CA MET A 1 58.61 -28.90 44.37
C MET A 1 58.64 -28.00 43.16
N SER A 2 59.56 -28.25 42.21
CA SER A 2 59.67 -27.47 40.98
C SER A 2 58.78 -28.13 39.93
N ILE A 3 57.73 -27.46 39.49
CA ILE A 3 56.86 -27.94 38.42
C ILE A 3 57.64 -27.78 37.11
N ASN A 4 57.97 -28.91 36.49
CA ASN A 4 58.74 -28.94 35.26
C ASN A 4 57.97 -28.25 34.13
N ASN A 5 58.53 -27.16 33.61
CA ASN A 5 57.93 -26.32 32.57
C ASN A 5 57.53 -27.09 31.30
N ARG A 6 58.15 -28.26 31.08
CA ARG A 6 57.82 -29.20 30.00
C ARG A 6 56.41 -29.78 30.11
N TRP A 7 55.91 -29.96 31.33
CA TRP A 7 54.57 -30.47 31.59
C TRP A 7 53.49 -29.43 31.29
N LEU A 8 53.75 -28.16 31.61
CA LEU A 8 52.85 -27.04 31.29
C LEU A 8 52.72 -26.82 29.79
N LEU A 9 53.82 -26.94 29.05
CA LEU A 9 53.83 -26.81 27.59
C LEU A 9 53.06 -27.95 26.89
N ALA A 10 53.19 -29.18 27.38
CA ALA A 10 52.43 -30.31 26.87
C ALA A 10 50.92 -30.16 27.13
N LEU A 11 50.55 -29.67 28.32
CA LEU A 11 49.15 -29.42 28.66
C LEU A 11 48.53 -28.33 27.78
N ALA A 12 49.25 -27.22 27.57
CA ALA A 12 48.77 -26.09 26.76
C ALA A 12 48.57 -26.47 25.28
N MET A 13 49.48 -27.27 24.71
CA MET A 13 49.30 -27.77 23.34
C MET A 13 48.12 -28.75 23.21
N SER A 14 47.90 -29.61 24.21
CA SER A 14 46.77 -30.54 24.19
C SER A 14 45.42 -29.82 24.29
N SER A 15 45.34 -28.72 25.06
CA SER A 15 44.10 -27.92 25.17
C SER A 15 43.73 -27.20 23.88
N ALA A 16 44.71 -26.77 23.08
CA ALA A 16 44.46 -26.07 21.82
C ALA A 16 43.90 -26.99 20.71
N LEU A 17 44.19 -28.30 20.78
CA LEU A 17 43.74 -29.28 19.79
C LEU A 17 42.31 -29.81 20.02
N LEU A 18 41.70 -29.51 21.17
CA LEU A 18 40.36 -30.00 21.55
C LEU A 18 39.20 -29.05 21.18
N LEU A 19 39.48 -27.92 20.52
CA LEU A 19 38.48 -26.84 20.33
C LEU A 19 37.73 -26.78 18.98
N PRO A 20 38.01 -27.54 17.90
CA PRO A 20 37.18 -27.45 16.69
C PRO A 20 36.16 -28.60 16.62
N ALA A 21 35.24 -28.68 17.57
CA ALA A 21 34.11 -29.61 17.50
C ALA A 21 32.79 -29.03 18.04
N CYS A 22 32.67 -27.70 18.13
CA CYS A 22 31.37 -27.05 18.26
C CYS A 22 30.83 -26.78 16.84
N GLY A 23 30.46 -27.85 16.15
CA GLY A 23 29.78 -27.79 14.87
C GLY A 23 28.38 -27.22 15.08
N GLY A 24 28.23 -25.92 14.86
CA GLY A 24 26.91 -25.33 14.59
C GLY A 24 26.44 -25.92 13.27
N ALA A 25 25.40 -26.75 13.31
CA ALA A 25 24.67 -27.13 12.11
C ALA A 25 24.21 -25.84 11.42
N ALA A 26 24.62 -25.65 10.18
CA ALA A 26 24.08 -24.57 9.35
C ALA A 26 22.55 -24.75 9.30
N PRO A 27 21.75 -23.70 9.49
CA PRO A 27 20.31 -23.80 9.37
C PRO A 27 19.96 -24.36 7.99
N GLU A 28 19.13 -25.40 7.98
CA GLU A 28 18.60 -25.98 6.76
C GLU A 28 17.85 -24.89 5.99
N PRO A 29 18.16 -24.67 4.69
CA PRO A 29 17.44 -23.68 3.91
C PRO A 29 15.96 -24.07 3.87
N PRO A 30 15.03 -23.10 4.00
CA PRO A 30 13.60 -23.39 3.90
C PRO A 30 13.31 -24.05 2.54
N PRO A 31 12.30 -24.93 2.47
CA PRO A 31 11.91 -25.57 1.22
C PRO A 31 11.58 -24.50 0.18
N ALA A 32 12.07 -24.70 -1.04
CA ALA A 32 11.77 -23.81 -2.16
C ALA A 32 10.24 -23.72 -2.35
N PRO A 33 9.69 -22.52 -2.61
CA PRO A 33 8.28 -22.35 -2.86
C PRO A 33 7.85 -23.24 -4.02
N VAL A 34 6.86 -24.10 -3.76
CA VAL A 34 6.20 -24.89 -4.79
C VAL A 34 5.37 -23.91 -5.62
N GLU A 35 5.84 -23.58 -6.82
CA GLU A 35 5.04 -22.87 -7.82
C GLU A 35 3.83 -23.74 -8.16
N ALA A 36 2.70 -23.45 -7.51
CA ALA A 36 1.41 -23.85 -8.01
C ALA A 36 1.18 -23.05 -9.29
N ALA A 37 1.17 -23.74 -10.44
CA ALA A 37 0.82 -23.15 -11.72
C ALA A 37 -0.61 -22.56 -11.61
N ALA A 38 -0.70 -21.25 -11.42
CA ALA A 38 -1.95 -20.52 -11.54
C ALA A 38 -2.22 -20.36 -13.03
N GLU A 39 -3.28 -21.00 -13.52
CA GLU A 39 -3.80 -20.74 -14.87
C GLU A 39 -4.23 -19.26 -14.94
N SER A 40 -3.42 -18.47 -15.64
CA SER A 40 -3.69 -17.06 -15.92
C SER A 40 -4.81 -16.97 -16.96
N ALA A 41 -6.02 -16.64 -16.49
CA ALA A 41 -7.09 -16.20 -17.36
C ALA A 41 -6.92 -14.69 -17.59
N ALA A 42 -6.45 -14.32 -18.78
CA ALA A 42 -6.25 -12.93 -19.18
C ALA A 42 -7.57 -12.12 -19.12
N PRO A 43 -7.57 -10.91 -18.53
CA PRO A 43 -8.74 -10.03 -18.60
C PRO A 43 -8.84 -9.41 -20.00
N THR A 44 -9.88 -9.80 -20.74
CA THR A 44 -10.27 -9.08 -21.96
C THR A 44 -10.92 -7.76 -21.55
N ASN A 45 -10.19 -6.65 -21.65
CA ASN A 45 -10.75 -5.32 -21.45
C ASN A 45 -10.49 -4.45 -22.69
N THR A 46 -11.34 -4.65 -23.70
CA THR A 46 -11.45 -3.75 -24.86
C THR A 46 -12.58 -2.78 -24.59
N ALA A 47 -12.32 -1.71 -23.85
CA ALA A 47 -13.19 -0.54 -23.83
C ALA A 47 -12.89 0.28 -25.10
N ALA A 48 -13.83 0.30 -26.04
CA ALA A 48 -13.74 1.14 -27.23
C ALA A 48 -13.76 2.63 -26.85
N PRO A 49 -12.98 3.50 -27.52
CA PRO A 49 -13.12 4.94 -27.35
C PRO A 49 -14.49 5.37 -27.87
N VAL A 50 -15.31 5.93 -26.98
CA VAL A 50 -16.55 6.62 -27.35
C VAL A 50 -16.15 7.94 -28.00
N GLU A 51 -16.31 8.03 -29.33
CA GLU A 51 -16.16 9.29 -30.06
C GLU A 51 -17.05 10.36 -29.43
N ALA A 52 -16.44 11.49 -29.07
CA ALA A 52 -17.16 12.67 -28.64
C ALA A 52 -18.01 13.19 -29.82
N ALA A 53 -19.34 13.09 -29.68
CA ALA A 53 -20.26 13.65 -30.65
C ALA A 53 -20.03 15.17 -30.79
N VAL A 54 -19.90 15.62 -32.04
CA VAL A 54 -19.78 17.03 -32.42
C VAL A 54 -21.07 17.77 -32.01
N PRO A 55 -21.01 18.98 -31.43
CA PRO A 55 -22.21 19.73 -31.07
C PRO A 55 -23.02 20.05 -32.34
N THR A 56 -24.24 19.51 -32.42
CA THR A 56 -25.21 19.93 -33.44
C THR A 56 -25.66 21.35 -33.10
N GLU A 57 -25.41 22.28 -34.02
CA GLU A 57 -25.86 23.67 -33.93
C GLU A 57 -27.39 23.70 -33.86
N ALA A 58 -27.93 24.16 -32.73
CA ALA A 58 -29.37 24.27 -32.52
C ALA A 58 -29.92 25.42 -33.38
N ALA A 59 -31.00 25.13 -34.11
CA ALA A 59 -31.73 26.13 -34.90
C ALA A 59 -32.18 27.31 -34.02
N PRO A 60 -32.29 28.54 -34.58
CA PRO A 60 -32.72 29.70 -33.83
C PRO A 60 -34.13 29.49 -33.26
N PRO A 61 -34.41 29.99 -32.04
CA PRO A 61 -35.73 29.85 -31.43
C PRO A 61 -36.77 30.61 -32.26
N THR A 62 -37.87 29.93 -32.58
CA THR A 62 -39.08 30.57 -33.10
C THR A 62 -39.76 31.31 -31.96
N GLU A 63 -39.87 32.64 -32.06
CA GLU A 63 -40.59 33.45 -31.07
C GLU A 63 -42.09 33.15 -31.11
N VAL A 64 -42.58 32.50 -30.06
CA VAL A 64 -44.01 32.36 -29.76
C VAL A 64 -44.46 33.52 -28.86
N PRO A 65 -45.66 34.09 -29.05
CA PRO A 65 -46.14 35.20 -28.25
C PRO A 65 -46.27 34.81 -26.78
N THR A 66 -45.52 35.51 -25.93
CA THR A 66 -45.55 35.38 -24.47
C THR A 66 -46.93 35.75 -23.95
N ALA A 67 -47.72 34.74 -23.58
CA ALA A 67 -48.89 34.94 -22.74
C ALA A 67 -48.41 35.33 -21.34
N VAL A 68 -48.88 36.48 -20.85
CA VAL A 68 -48.63 36.94 -19.47
C VAL A 68 -49.40 36.03 -18.53
N VAL A 69 -48.72 35.00 -18.00
CA VAL A 69 -49.24 34.15 -16.92
C VAL A 69 -49.03 34.91 -15.61
N ALA A 70 -50.12 35.19 -14.90
CA ALA A 70 -50.07 35.80 -13.58
C ALA A 70 -49.27 34.89 -12.62
N PRO A 71 -48.48 35.46 -11.69
CA PRO A 71 -47.68 34.68 -10.76
C PRO A 71 -48.59 33.83 -9.89
N THR A 72 -48.52 32.51 -10.07
CA THR A 72 -49.12 31.56 -9.14
C THR A 72 -48.17 31.46 -7.95
N GLU A 73 -48.64 31.87 -6.76
CA GLU A 73 -47.89 31.70 -5.52
C GLU A 73 -47.70 30.20 -5.26
N GLY A 74 -46.50 29.71 -5.53
CA GLY A 74 -46.10 28.35 -5.20
C GLY A 74 -45.98 28.17 -3.69
N PRO A 75 -46.12 26.93 -3.18
CA PRO A 75 -45.98 26.65 -1.75
C PRO A 75 -44.60 27.10 -1.27
N THR A 76 -44.59 27.99 -0.28
CA THR A 76 -43.38 28.37 0.45
C THR A 76 -42.80 27.12 1.10
N ALA A 77 -41.71 26.60 0.53
CA ALA A 77 -40.98 25.49 1.12
C ALA A 77 -40.44 25.94 2.49
N ALA A 78 -40.88 25.26 3.54
CA ALA A 78 -40.32 25.45 4.87
C ALA A 78 -38.82 25.14 4.82
N ALA A 79 -37.99 26.07 5.28
CA ALA A 79 -36.55 25.88 5.34
C ALA A 79 -36.23 24.63 6.17
N ALA A 80 -35.56 23.66 5.56
CA ALA A 80 -35.08 22.49 6.28
C ALA A 80 -34.10 22.95 7.38
N PRO A 81 -34.15 22.35 8.58
CA PRO A 81 -33.20 22.67 9.64
C PRO A 81 -31.78 22.41 9.14
N ALA A 82 -30.89 23.39 9.33
CA ALA A 82 -29.48 23.25 9.00
C ALA A 82 -28.90 22.09 9.81
N ILE A 83 -28.36 21.09 9.12
CA ILE A 83 -27.61 20.01 9.77
C ILE A 83 -26.28 20.61 10.21
N PRO A 84 -25.89 20.49 11.50
CA PRO A 84 -24.59 20.95 11.95
C PRO A 84 -23.50 20.18 11.20
N THR A 85 -22.74 20.89 10.37
CA THR A 85 -21.50 20.37 9.80
C THR A 85 -20.47 20.36 10.90
N GLU A 86 -20.04 19.17 11.34
CA GLU A 86 -18.91 19.08 12.26
C GLU A 86 -17.65 19.60 11.56
N GLU A 87 -16.90 20.44 12.26
CA GLU A 87 -15.60 20.91 11.82
C GLU A 87 -14.62 19.72 11.87
N PRO A 88 -13.88 19.44 10.79
CA PRO A 88 -12.93 18.32 10.79
C PRO A 88 -11.93 18.52 11.92
N ALA A 89 -11.72 17.45 12.71
CA ALA A 89 -10.74 17.46 13.78
C ALA A 89 -9.38 17.89 13.24
N ALA A 90 -8.63 18.66 14.04
CA ALA A 90 -7.32 19.16 13.66
C ALA A 90 -6.44 18.03 13.13
N GLU A 91 -6.02 18.18 11.87
CA GLU A 91 -5.16 17.25 11.17
C GLU A 91 -3.84 17.14 11.95
N VAL A 92 -3.55 15.95 12.49
CA VAL A 92 -2.27 15.69 13.13
C VAL A 92 -1.23 15.89 12.04
N ALA A 93 -0.37 16.90 12.21
CA ALA A 93 0.68 17.18 11.24
C ALA A 93 1.44 15.90 10.95
N ALA A 94 1.47 15.51 9.67
CA ALA A 94 2.30 14.40 9.23
C ALA A 94 3.71 14.69 9.75
N THR A 95 4.19 13.84 10.66
CA THR A 95 5.61 13.85 11.04
C THR A 95 6.40 13.75 9.75
N ASP A 96 7.51 14.51 9.68
CA ASP A 96 8.40 14.58 8.52
C ASP A 96 9.09 13.21 8.33
N VAL A 97 8.31 12.26 7.81
CA VAL A 97 8.73 10.90 7.53
C VAL A 97 9.06 10.91 6.06
N ASP A 98 10.34 10.68 5.77
CA ASP A 98 10.82 10.47 4.41
C ASP A 98 10.25 9.15 3.89
N TRP A 99 9.08 9.27 3.26
CA TRP A 99 8.29 8.14 2.80
C TRP A 99 8.92 7.44 1.60
N LEU A 100 9.88 8.07 0.90
CA LEU A 100 10.63 7.42 -0.18
C LEU A 100 11.74 6.51 0.32
N THR A 101 12.22 6.67 1.55
CA THR A 101 13.31 5.84 2.10
C THR A 101 12.83 4.76 3.06
N ASN A 102 11.55 4.78 3.44
CA ASN A 102 10.98 3.78 4.34
C ASN A 102 10.40 2.61 3.54
N GLU A 103 11.24 1.61 3.24
CA GLU A 103 10.87 0.40 2.52
C GLU A 103 11.02 -0.86 3.39
N GLY A 104 10.19 -1.87 3.15
CA GLY A 104 10.26 -3.13 3.91
C GLY A 104 9.31 -4.20 3.41
N GLN A 105 9.14 -5.25 4.23
CA GLN A 105 8.15 -6.30 4.03
C GLN A 105 7.31 -6.49 5.29
N THR A 106 6.02 -6.80 5.12
CA THR A 106 5.12 -7.21 6.21
C THR A 106 5.41 -8.66 6.63
N GLU A 107 4.81 -9.09 7.75
CA GLU A 107 4.95 -10.48 8.22
C GLU A 107 4.39 -11.51 7.22
N GLU A 108 3.45 -11.08 6.37
CA GLU A 108 2.85 -11.87 5.30
C GLU A 108 3.66 -11.85 3.99
N GLY A 109 4.76 -11.08 3.95
CA GLY A 109 5.67 -11.01 2.80
C GLY A 109 5.32 -9.96 1.75
N PHE A 110 4.38 -9.04 2.03
CA PHE A 110 4.09 -7.93 1.11
C PHE A 110 5.15 -6.85 1.23
N ALA A 111 5.68 -6.38 0.10
CA ALA A 111 6.53 -5.20 0.08
C ALA A 111 5.71 -3.95 0.39
N PHE A 112 6.27 -3.02 1.16
CA PHE A 112 5.69 -1.70 1.40
C PHE A 112 6.70 -0.59 1.20
N LEU A 113 6.19 0.59 0.85
CA LEU A 113 6.94 1.84 0.77
C LEU A 113 6.12 2.93 1.47
N GLY A 114 6.74 3.65 2.41
CA GLY A 114 6.13 4.76 3.14
C GLY A 114 6.03 4.53 4.66
N ASN A 115 5.21 5.36 5.31
CA ASN A 115 5.01 5.31 6.75
C ASN A 115 4.00 4.20 7.12
N PRO A 116 4.38 3.18 7.93
CA PRO A 116 3.44 2.14 8.38
C PRO A 116 2.31 2.68 9.28
N ASP A 117 2.53 3.83 9.93
CA ASP A 117 1.53 4.51 10.76
C ASP A 117 0.64 5.49 9.95
N ALA A 118 0.73 5.47 8.62
CA ALA A 118 -0.10 6.34 7.77
C ALA A 118 -1.60 5.99 7.95
N PRO A 119 -2.49 7.01 8.01
CA PRO A 119 -3.93 6.79 8.15
C PRO A 119 -4.56 6.16 6.90
N ILE A 120 -3.82 6.13 5.79
CA ILE A 120 -4.27 5.64 4.49
C ILE A 120 -3.19 4.70 3.96
N VAL A 121 -3.62 3.53 3.49
CA VAL A 121 -2.77 2.54 2.82
C VAL A 121 -3.23 2.41 1.37
N LEU A 122 -2.31 2.51 0.41
CA LEU A 122 -2.56 2.20 -0.99
C LEU A 122 -1.96 0.84 -1.31
N GLN A 123 -2.79 -0.08 -1.80
CA GLN A 123 -2.36 -1.40 -2.23
C GLN A 123 -2.40 -1.47 -3.75
N ASP A 124 -1.24 -1.72 -4.37
CA ASP A 124 -1.12 -1.91 -5.80
C ASP A 124 -0.97 -3.40 -6.14
N TYR A 125 -1.79 -3.88 -7.06
CA TYR A 125 -1.78 -5.25 -7.56
C TYR A 125 -1.24 -5.23 -8.99
N SER A 126 0.08 -5.18 -9.11
CA SER A 126 0.77 -5.21 -10.40
C SER A 126 1.18 -6.65 -10.75
N ASP A 127 0.82 -7.09 -11.96
CA ASP A 127 1.33 -8.32 -12.58
C ASP A 127 2.43 -7.94 -13.59
N PHE A 128 3.65 -8.43 -13.36
CA PHE A 128 4.82 -8.11 -14.19
C PHE A 128 5.17 -9.21 -15.21
N LEU A 129 4.28 -10.21 -15.39
CA LEU A 129 4.46 -11.33 -16.32
C LEU A 129 4.15 -11.00 -17.79
#